data_AF-A0A2E8CEQ9-F1
#
_entry.id   AF-A0A2E8CEQ9-F1
#
_cell.length_a   1.000
_cell.length_b   1.000
_cell.length_c   1.000
_cell.angle_alpha   90.00
_cell.angle_beta   90.00
_cell.angle_gamma   90.00
#
_symmetry.space_group_name_H-M   'P 1'
#
loop_
_entity.id
_entity.type
_entity.pdbx_description
1 polymer ?
#
loop_
_entity_poly.entity_id
_entity_poly.type
_entity_poly.pdbx_seq_one_letter_code
_entity_poly.pdbx_strand_id
1 'polypeptide(L)'
;MMNSGIPEELYVKRQQLDQLDLQIVDLLAKRFEITKKVGELKAVHSLEALDAQRETEKLSSLREYSMKFGLNGSLIESLFALIMEEVVTNHRKLR
;
A
#
# COMPACT_ATOMS: atom_id res chain seq x y z
N MET A 1 0.56 -34.85 21.13
CA MET A 1 -0.27 -35.08 19.93
C MET A 1 0.23 -34.15 18.84
N MET A 2 1.08 -34.62 17.93
CA MET A 2 1.47 -33.89 16.72
C MET A 2 0.69 -34.50 15.56
N ASN A 3 -0.46 -33.92 15.24
CA ASN A 3 -1.18 -34.28 14.02
C ASN A 3 -1.60 -33.01 13.29
N SER A 4 -0.70 -32.51 12.47
CA SER A 4 -1.05 -31.68 11.32
C SER A 4 -0.19 -32.23 10.20
N GLY A 5 -0.79 -32.82 9.16
CA GLY A 5 -0.10 -33.31 7.95
C GLY A 5 0.55 -32.21 7.11
N ILE A 6 1.02 -31.17 7.77
CA ILE A 6 1.69 -30.00 7.23
C ILE A 6 3.19 -30.21 7.48
N PRO A 7 4.02 -30.19 6.43
CA PRO A 7 5.47 -30.25 6.58
C PRO A 7 6.00 -29.14 7.49
N GLU A 8 6.98 -29.44 8.33
CA GLU A 8 7.63 -28.47 9.22
C GLU A 8 8.19 -27.26 8.44
N GLU A 9 8.74 -27.50 7.25
CA GLU A 9 9.21 -26.43 6.36
C GLU A 9 8.10 -25.44 6.00
N LEU A 10 6.88 -25.92 5.73
CA LEU A 10 5.74 -25.05 5.41
C LEU A 10 5.35 -24.20 6.63
N TYR A 11 5.44 -24.75 7.83
CA TYR A 11 5.20 -24.00 9.05
C TYR A 11 6.21 -22.84 9.23
N VAL A 12 7.51 -23.14 9.06
CA VAL A 12 8.57 -22.12 9.14
C VAL A 12 8.39 -21.03 8.09
N LYS A 13 8.04 -21.41 6.84
CA LYS A 13 7.78 -20.42 5.77
C LYS A 13 6.60 -19.51 6.10
N ARG A 14 5.54 -20.03 6.72
CA ARG A 14 4.39 -19.20 7.14
C ARG A 14 4.77 -18.19 8.21
N GLN A 15 5.59 -18.56 9.19
CA GLN A 15 6.08 -17.60 10.18
C GLN A 15 6.90 -16.47 9.55
N GLN A 16 7.70 -16.79 8.52
CA GLN A 16 8.44 -15.77 7.76
C GLN A 16 7.49 -14.83 6.99
N LEU A 17 6.43 -15.37 6.40
CA LEU A 17 5.39 -14.57 5.73
C LEU A 17 4.66 -13.67 6.72
N ASP A 18 4.25 -14.19 7.87
CA ASP A 18 3.56 -13.41 8.91
C ASP A 18 4.41 -12.21 9.35
N GLN A 19 5.73 -12.40 9.49
CA GLN A 19 6.64 -11.30 9.83
C GLN A 19 6.74 -10.25 8.70
N LEU A 20 6.77 -10.67 7.44
CA LEU A 20 6.77 -9.74 6.30
C LEU A 20 5.45 -8.97 6.20
N ASP A 21 4.32 -9.62 6.46
CA ASP A 21 3.01 -8.99 6.44
C ASP A 21 2.90 -7.90 7.51
N LEU A 22 3.44 -8.14 8.71
CA LEU A 22 3.54 -7.10 9.75
C LEU A 22 4.38 -5.90 9.28
N GLN A 23 5.51 -6.15 8.60
CA GLN A 23 6.33 -5.07 8.05
C GLN A 23 5.61 -4.27 6.96
N ILE A 24 4.78 -4.92 6.14
CA ILE A 24 3.93 -4.24 5.15
C ILE A 24 2.95 -3.32 5.86
N VAL A 25 2.31 -3.77 6.94
CA VAL A 25 1.39 -2.96 7.75
C VAL A 25 2.11 -1.75 8.36
N ASP A 26 3.32 -1.95 8.92
CA ASP A 26 4.13 -0.85 9.47
C ASP A 26 4.49 0.20 8.41
N LEU A 27 4.83 -0.24 7.19
CA LEU A 27 5.11 0.65 6.07
C LEU A 27 3.86 1.42 5.61
N LEU A 28 2.70 0.75 5.59
CA LEU A 28 1.43 1.40 5.30
C LEU A 28 1.08 2.44 6.35
N ALA A 29 1.25 2.15 7.65
CA ALA A 29 1.02 3.11 8.72
C ALA A 29 1.86 4.39 8.53
N LYS A 30 3.17 4.23 8.30
CA LYS A 30 4.08 5.36 8.00
C LYS A 30 3.65 6.13 6.75
N ARG A 31 3.24 5.41 5.70
CA ARG A 31 2.71 6.04 4.47
C ARG A 31 1.47 6.87 4.77
N PHE A 32 0.53 6.34 5.57
CA PHE A 32 -0.70 7.04 5.93
C PHE A 32 -0.43 8.29 6.77
N GLU A 33 0.51 8.26 7.72
CA GLU A 33 0.95 9.44 8.46
C GLU A 33 1.45 10.56 7.54
N ILE A 34 2.28 10.22 6.55
CA ILE A 34 2.77 11.19 5.56
C ILE A 34 1.60 11.73 4.74
N THR A 35 0.73 10.85 4.24
CA THR A 35 -0.41 11.31 3.43
C THR A 35 -1.40 12.14 4.22
N LYS A 36 -1.54 11.94 5.54
CA LYS A 36 -2.35 12.82 6.40
C LYS A 36 -1.80 14.25 6.37
N LYS A 37 -0.48 14.42 6.55
CA LYS A 37 0.19 15.73 6.46
C LYS A 37 0.02 16.35 5.07
N VAL A 38 0.09 15.55 4.00
CA VAL A 38 -0.21 16.02 2.63
C VAL A 38 -1.64 16.53 2.53
N GLY A 39 -2.61 15.82 3.13
CA GLY A 39 -4.01 16.23 3.16
C GLY A 39 -4.24 17.53 3.94
N GLU A 40 -3.59 17.69 5.09
CA GLU A 40 -3.60 18.92 5.89
C GLU A 40 -3.04 20.11 5.08
N LEU A 41 -1.92 19.92 4.38
CA LEU A 41 -1.34 20.94 3.50
C LEU A 41 -2.27 21.28 2.34
N LYS A 42 -2.88 20.29 1.70
CA LYS A 42 -3.87 20.52 0.63
C LYS A 42 -5.05 21.33 1.14
N ALA A 43 -5.56 21.03 2.34
CA ALA A 43 -6.65 21.78 2.96
C ALA A 43 -6.27 23.24 3.23
N VAL A 44 -5.10 23.50 3.82
CA VAL A 44 -4.58 24.85 4.06
C VAL A 44 -4.48 25.68 2.77
N HIS A 45 -4.09 25.04 1.67
CA HIS A 45 -3.93 25.69 0.37
C HIS A 45 -5.18 25.61 -0.53
N SER A 46 -6.32 25.14 -0.02
CA SER A 46 -7.56 24.96 -0.80
C SER A 46 -7.38 24.10 -2.07
N LEU A 47 -6.49 23.12 -2.02
CA LEU A 47 -6.22 22.18 -3.13
C LEU A 47 -7.13 20.97 -3.07
N GLU A 48 -7.40 20.38 -4.24
CA GLU A 48 -8.18 19.15 -4.38
C GLU A 48 -7.51 17.92 -3.74
N ALA A 49 -8.33 17.12 -3.05
CA ALA A 49 -7.91 15.87 -2.44
C ALA A 49 -7.37 14.89 -3.50
N LEU A 50 -8.08 14.82 -4.63
CA LEU A 50 -7.73 14.03 -5.82
C LEU A 50 -6.84 14.84 -6.76
N ASP A 51 -5.73 14.25 -7.19
CA ASP A 51 -4.89 14.75 -8.27
C ASP A 51 -4.69 13.64 -9.31
N ALA A 52 -5.59 13.60 -10.31
CA ALA A 52 -5.71 12.48 -11.23
C ALA A 52 -4.45 12.26 -12.08
N GLN A 53 -3.75 13.33 -12.46
CA GLN A 53 -2.50 13.22 -13.19
C GLN A 53 -1.42 12.61 -12.29
N ARG A 54 -1.27 13.12 -11.08
CA ARG A 54 -0.28 12.62 -10.12
C ARG A 54 -0.49 11.16 -9.77
N GLU A 55 -1.73 10.74 -9.58
CA GLU A 55 -2.10 9.36 -9.27
C GLU A 55 -1.77 8.42 -10.43
N THR A 56 -2.17 8.79 -11.65
CA THR A 56 -1.89 8.01 -12.87
C THR A 56 -0.38 7.80 -13.08
N GLU A 57 0.42 8.86 -12.98
CA GLU A 57 1.88 8.78 -13.12
C GLU A 57 2.51 7.88 -12.05
N LYS A 58 1.99 7.95 -10.81
CA LYS A 58 2.52 7.15 -9.70
C LYS A 58 2.18 5.67 -9.87
N LEU A 59 0.97 5.34 -10.32
CA LEU A 59 0.55 3.97 -10.60
C LEU A 59 1.40 3.35 -11.73
N SER A 60 1.61 4.08 -12.83
CA SER A 60 2.48 3.64 -13.93
C SER A 60 3.91 3.37 -13.45
N SER A 61 4.49 4.29 -12.67
CA SER A 61 5.84 4.13 -12.12
C SER A 61 5.96 2.90 -11.20
N LEU A 62 4.93 2.61 -10.41
CA LEU A 62 4.92 1.45 -9.50
C LEU A 62 4.78 0.13 -10.27
N ARG A 63 3.95 0.11 -11.31
CA ARG A 63 3.81 -1.02 -12.25
C ARG A 63 5.15 -1.36 -12.90
N GLU A 64 5.84 -0.38 -13.45
CA GLU A 64 7.15 -0.59 -14.07
C GLU A 64 8.20 -1.05 -13.05
N TYR A 65 8.20 -0.43 -11.86
CA TYR A 65 9.13 -0.80 -10.80
C TYR A 65 8.93 -2.25 -10.32
N SER A 66 7.68 -2.70 -10.19
CA SER A 66 7.39 -4.05 -9.70
C SER A 66 7.82 -5.14 -10.67
N MET A 67 7.82 -4.86 -11.98
CA MET A 67 8.29 -5.81 -12.99
C MET A 67 9.76 -6.18 -12.82
N LYS A 68 10.59 -5.28 -12.24
CA LYS A 68 12.01 -5.58 -11.93
C LYS A 68 12.19 -6.70 -10.91
N PHE A 69 11.15 -6.98 -10.13
CA PHE A 69 11.12 -8.04 -9.11
C PHE A 69 10.29 -9.26 -9.55
N GLY A 70 9.88 -9.32 -10.82
CA GLY A 70 9.04 -10.41 -11.34
C GLY A 70 7.59 -10.38 -10.83
N LEU A 71 7.14 -9.25 -10.24
CA LEU A 71 5.77 -9.09 -9.76
C LEU A 71 4.83 -8.76 -10.93
N ASN A 72 3.58 -9.22 -10.84
CA ASN A 72 2.54 -8.84 -11.79
C ASN A 72 2.22 -7.34 -11.63
N GLY A 73 2.59 -6.54 -12.64
CA GLY A 73 2.39 -5.09 -12.62
C GLY A 73 0.93 -4.68 -12.43
N SER A 74 -0.02 -5.40 -13.02
CA SER A 74 -1.45 -5.12 -12.84
C SER A 74 -1.93 -5.39 -11.41
N LEU A 75 -1.35 -6.37 -10.71
CA LEU A 75 -1.64 -6.60 -9.30
C LEU A 75 -1.18 -5.43 -8.44
N ILE A 76 0.05 -4.96 -8.67
CA ILE A 76 0.62 -3.83 -7.91
C ILE A 76 -0.14 -2.54 -8.20
N GLU A 77 -0.52 -2.29 -9.44
CA GLU A 77 -1.34 -1.16 -9.82
C GLU A 77 -2.68 -1.17 -9.06
N SER A 78 -3.43 -2.27 -9.10
CA SER A 78 -4.70 -2.40 -8.37
C SER A 78 -4.55 -2.24 -6.86
N LEU A 79 -3.50 -2.83 -6.26
CA LEU A 79 -3.24 -2.70 -4.82
C LEU A 79 -3.00 -1.23 -4.44
N PHE A 80 -2.17 -0.52 -5.20
CA PHE A 80 -1.88 0.88 -4.91
C PHE A 80 -3.03 1.81 -5.23
N ALA A 81 -3.88 1.49 -6.22
CA ALA A 81 -5.11 2.23 -6.48
C ALA A 81 -6.04 2.20 -5.27
N LEU A 82 -6.27 1.04 -4.65
CA LEU A 82 -7.07 0.92 -3.42
C LEU A 82 -6.47 1.73 -2.25
N ILE A 83 -5.15 1.68 -2.09
CA ILE A 83 -4.46 2.47 -1.06
C ILE A 83 -4.64 3.98 -1.30
N MET A 84 -4.57 4.44 -2.56
CA MET A 84 -4.76 5.85 -2.91
C MET A 84 -6.21 6.30 -2.73
N GLU A 85 -7.19 5.46 -3.06
CA GLU A 85 -8.61 5.73 -2.83
C GLU A 85 -8.92 6.00 -1.35
N GLU A 86 -8.35 5.19 -0.45
CA GLU A 86 -8.47 5.41 1.00
C GLU A 86 -7.82 6.74 1.43
N VAL A 87 -6.67 7.09 0.85
CA VAL A 87 -6.03 8.40 1.11
C VAL A 87 -6.93 9.56 0.68
N VAL A 88 -7.50 9.50 -0.53
CA VAL A 88 -8.42 10.55 -1.04
C VAL A 88 -9.65 10.66 -0.14
N THR A 89 -10.21 9.53 0.29
CA THR A 89 -11.33 9.49 1.23
C THR A 89 -10.96 10.16 2.56
N ASN A 90 -9.76 9.91 3.08
CA ASN A 90 -9.28 10.55 4.31
C ASN A 90 -9.00 12.05 4.14
N HIS A 91 -8.47 12.49 2.99
CA HIS A 91 -8.29 13.92 2.69
C HIS A 91 -9.62 14.67 2.64
N ARG A 92 -10.66 14.06 2.07
CA ARG A 92 -12.00 14.66 2.03
C ARG A 92 -12.59 14.90 3.43
N LYS A 93 -12.20 14.11 4.45
CA LYS A 93 -12.63 14.30 5.84
C LYS A 93 -11.92 15.45 6.57
N LEU A 94 -10.81 15.96 6.01
CA LEU A 94 -10.05 17.08 6.57
C LEU A 94 -10.54 18.45 6.08
N ARG A 95 -11.49 18.46 5.14
CA ARG A 95 -12.11 19.65 4.58
C ARG A 95 -13.30 20.12 5.40
#